data_AF-A0A963D4U2-F1
#
_entry.id   AF-A0A963D4U2-F1
#
_cell.length_a   1.000
_cell.length_b   1.000
_cell.length_c   1.000
_cell.angle_alpha   90.00
_cell.angle_beta   90.00
_cell.angle_gamma   90.00
#
_symmetry.space_group_name_H-M   'P 1'
#
loop_
_entity.id
_entity.type
_entity.pdbx_description
1 polymer ?
#
loop_
_entity_poly.entity_id
_entity_poly.type
_entity_poly.pdbx_seq_one_letter_code
_entity_poly.pdbx_strand_id
1 'polypeptide(L)' 'MQQGSSDRAAPVSQRLQWDDVRYFLALARLGSLSAASRSLDVEHSTVARRV' A
#
# COMPACT_ATOMS: atom_id res chain seq x y z
N MET A 1 21.25 3.22 39.36
CA MET A 1 19.98 3.95 39.50
C MET A 1 19.87 4.96 38.37
N GLN A 2 18.66 5.14 37.82
CA GLN A 2 18.25 6.01 36.70
C GLN A 2 18.54 5.40 35.31
N GLN A 3 17.63 4.58 34.78
CA GLN A 3 16.49 4.92 33.88
C GLN A 3 17.00 5.37 32.49
N GLY A 4 16.69 4.75 31.35
CA GLY A 4 15.41 4.21 30.89
C GLY A 4 14.88 5.13 29.77
N SER A 5 14.34 4.54 28.69
CA SER A 5 13.48 5.16 27.64
C SER A 5 14.14 6.21 26.72
N SER A 6 14.04 6.19 25.39
CA SER A 6 13.29 5.38 24.43
C SER A 6 13.98 5.56 23.07
N ASP A 7 14.39 4.48 22.42
CA ASP A 7 14.47 4.51 20.95
C ASP A 7 13.02 4.53 20.45
N ARG A 8 12.45 5.73 20.40
CA ARG A 8 11.11 5.95 19.91
C ARG A 8 11.20 5.79 18.39
N ALA A 9 11.08 4.55 17.92
CA ALA A 9 10.89 4.24 16.52
C ALA A 9 9.95 5.29 15.93
N ALA A 10 10.48 6.12 15.02
CA ALA A 10 9.77 7.28 14.51
C ALA A 10 8.40 6.83 14.00
N PRO A 11 7.32 7.60 14.30
CA PRO A 11 5.97 7.23 13.89
C PRO A 11 5.98 7.01 12.38
N VAL A 12 5.34 5.90 11.98
CA VAL A 12 5.01 5.51 10.61
C VAL A 12 5.25 6.67 9.68
N SER A 13 6.37 6.67 8.93
CA SER A 13 6.54 7.62 7.86
C SER A 13 5.41 7.33 6.88
N GLN A 14 4.30 8.03 7.11
CA GLN A 14 2.97 7.93 6.53
C GLN A 14 3.01 8.51 5.11
N ARG A 15 4.10 8.17 4.43
CA ARG A 15 4.24 8.14 3.00
C ARG A 15 3.19 7.13 2.59
N LEU A 16 2.16 7.59 1.90
CA LEU A 16 1.44 6.80 0.91
C LEU A 16 2.37 5.67 0.44
N GLN A 17 2.05 4.40 0.73
CA GLN A 17 2.94 3.32 0.35
C GLN A 17 3.03 3.44 -1.16
N TRP A 18 4.19 3.79 -1.71
CA TRP A 18 4.30 4.14 -3.12
C TRP A 18 3.81 3.01 -4.04
N ASP A 19 3.76 1.79 -3.51
CA ASP A 19 3.11 0.63 -4.10
C ASP A 19 1.61 0.84 -4.38
N ASP A 20 0.87 1.52 -3.50
CA ASP A 20 -0.55 1.84 -3.62
C ASP A 20 -0.82 2.66 -4.91
N VAL A 21 0.12 3.55 -5.31
CA VAL A 21 0.05 4.30 -6.58
C VAL A 21 0.00 3.36 -7.78
N ARG A 22 0.73 2.25 -7.75
CA ARG A 22 0.74 1.26 -8.83
C ARG A 22 -0.64 0.62 -9.00
N TYR A 23 -1.30 0.27 -7.90
CA TYR A 23 -2.65 -0.30 -7.92
C TYR A 23 -3.68 0.72 -8.44
N PHE A 24 -3.58 1.97 -7.97
CA PHE A 24 -4.45 3.05 -8.42
C PHE A 24 -4.31 3.31 -9.92
N LEU A 25 -3.08 3.42 -10.43
CA LEU A 25 -2.82 3.64 -11.86
C LEU A 25 -3.28 2.46 -12.72
N ALA A 26 -3.11 1.23 -12.26
CA ALA A 26 -3.61 0.05 -12.96
C ALA A 26 -5.14 0.09 -13.05
N LEU A 27 -5.83 0.40 -11.96
CA LEU A 27 -7.29 0.50 -11.91
C LEU A 27 -7.81 1.63 -12.81
N ALA A 28 -7.20 2.82 -12.74
CA ALA A 28 -7.60 3.97 -13.55
C ALA A 28 -7.42 3.73 -15.06
N ARG A 29 -6.39 2.99 -15.47
CA ARG A 29 -6.13 2.67 -16.88
C ARG A 29 -6.97 1.52 -17.41
N LEU A 30 -7.24 0.51 -16.58
CA LEU A 30 -7.89 -0.73 -17.00
C LEU A 30 -9.40 -0.77 -16.70
N GLY A 31 -9.90 0.16 -15.88
CA GLY A 31 -11.33 0.39 -15.65
C GLY A 31 -12.05 -0.68 -14.83
N SER A 32 -11.37 -1.73 -14.36
CA SER A 32 -11.96 -2.74 -13.49
C SER A 32 -10.94 -3.37 -12.54
N LEU A 33 -11.42 -3.77 -11.35
CA LEU A 33 -10.62 -4.50 -10.36
C LEU A 33 -10.05 -5.79 -10.93
N SER A 34 -10.84 -6.50 -11.76
CA SER A 34 -10.42 -7.75 -12.38
C SER A 34 -9.37 -7.58 -13.47
N ALA A 35 -9.43 -6.51 -14.25
CA ALA A 35 -8.38 -6.23 -15.21
C ALA A 35 -7.09 -5.79 -14.50
N ALA A 36 -7.21 -4.96 -13.46
CA ALA A 36 -6.06 -4.51 -12.66
C ALA A 36 -5.35 -5.67 -11.93
N SER A 37 -6.11 -6.58 -11.31
CA SER A 37 -5.55 -7.72 -10.58
C SER A 37 -4.80 -8.68 -11.50
N ARG A 38 -5.37 -9.00 -12.67
CA ARG A 38 -4.71 -9.81 -13.71
C ARG A 38 -3.44 -9.14 -14.27
N SER A 39 -3.47 -7.83 -14.45
CA SER A 39 -2.30 -7.08 -14.95
C SER A 39 -1.16 -6.99 -13.93
N LEU A 40 -1.47 -7.10 -12.63
CA LEU A 40 -0.50 -7.00 -11.54
C LEU A 40 -0.12 -8.36 -10.95
N ASP A 41 -0.72 -9.44 -11.44
CA ASP A 41 -0.56 -10.81 -10.92
C ASP A 41 -0.86 -10.92 -9.41
N VAL A 42 -2.00 -10.38 -9.00
CA VAL A 42 -2.45 -10.36 -7.60
C VAL A 42 -3.92 -10.74 -7.48
N GLU A 43 -4.36 -10.99 -6.25
CA GLU A 43 -5.77 -11.15 -5.92
C GLU A 43 -6.57 -9.84 -6.06
N HIS A 44 -7.85 -9.97 -6.43
CA HIS A 44 -8.77 -8.83 -6.52
C HIS A 44 -8.92 -8.10 -5.18
N SER A 45 -8.93 -8.85 -4.08
CA SER A 45 -8.99 -8.32 -2.71
C SER A 45 -7.71 -7.57 -2.31
N THR A 46 -6.58 -7.85 -2.97
CA THR A 46 -5.34 -7.09 -2.76
C THR A 46 -5.43 -5.74 -3.44
N VAL A 47 -5.94 -5.66 -4.67
CA VAL A 47 -6.16 -4.37 -5.35
C VAL A 47 -7.14 -3.51 -4.54
N ALA A 48 -8.27 -4.08 -4.10
CA ALA A 48 -9.30 -3.36 -3.34
C ALA A 48 -8.82 -2.81 -1.98
N ARG A 49 -7.78 -3.40 -1.37
CA ARG A 49 -7.19 -2.92 -0.10
C ARG A 49 -6.14 -1.82 -0.30
N ARG A 50 -5.63 -1.65 -1.52
CA ARG A 50 -4.46 -0.83 -1.86
C ARG A 50 -4.84 0.45 -2.61
N VAL A 51 -6.10 0.63 -2.98
CA VAL A 51 -6.63 1.80 -3.69
C VAL A 51 -7.61 2.59 -2.82
#